data_AF-A0A959FFW6-F1
#
_entry.id   AF-A0A959FFW6-F1
#
_cell.length_a   1.000
_cell.length_b   1.000
_cell.length_c   1.000
_cell.angle_alpha   90.00
_cell.angle_beta   90.00
_cell.angle_gamma   90.00
#
_symmetry.space_group_name_H-M   'P 1'
#
loop_
_entity.id
_entity.type
_entity.pdbx_description
1 polymer ?
#
loop_
_entity_poly.entity_id
_entity_poly.type
_entity_poly.pdbx_seq_one_letter_code
_entity_poly.pdbx_strand_id
1 'polypeptide(L)'
;QSGGQALLNDSGKVEVITLSTCLNRDCPDIPRPTKNNIRAVFDAFAKKARPEDVFMLYLSGHGKVYEDYFYYLTQDMGSDYLGDNAIRQQYAISSAEFAEWLNAIPARKQVMMIDACASGQFNKDLALLAMKNIPSSQIRALDRLRDRTGIYIISGSANDQASYEASPYGMGLLTYSLLSGMSGGALREDEYMDVEQLFQ
;
A
#
# COMPACT_ATOMS: atom_id res chain seq x y z
N GLN A 1 -22.28 -5.32 -4.40
CA GLN A 1 -21.53 -4.05 -4.50
C GLN A 1 -20.47 -4.11 -3.42
N SER A 2 -19.18 -4.07 -3.77
CA SER A 2 -18.12 -4.08 -2.75
C SER A 2 -18.18 -2.79 -1.94
N GLY A 3 -17.95 -2.87 -0.63
CA GLY A 3 -18.08 -1.71 0.28
C GLY A 3 -17.25 -0.49 -0.13
N GLY A 4 -16.18 -0.68 -0.90
CA GLY A 4 -15.32 0.40 -1.40
C GLY A 4 -15.99 1.31 -2.44
N GLN A 5 -16.94 0.82 -3.26
CA GLN A 5 -17.64 1.67 -4.25
C GLN A 5 -18.61 2.64 -3.58
N ALA A 6 -19.24 2.25 -2.48
CA ALA A 6 -20.18 3.11 -1.75
C ALA A 6 -19.49 4.25 -0.97
N LEU A 7 -18.22 4.06 -0.59
CA LEU A 7 -17.44 5.00 0.22
C LEU A 7 -16.92 6.23 -0.56
N LEU A 8 -16.81 6.16 -1.89
CA LEU A 8 -16.08 7.16 -2.68
C LEU A 8 -16.95 8.08 -3.55
N ASN A 9 -18.26 8.12 -3.32
CA ASN A 9 -19.22 9.08 -3.92
C ASN A 9 -19.18 9.09 -5.47
N ASP A 10 -19.95 8.16 -6.04
CA ASP A 10 -19.89 7.71 -7.43
C ASP A 10 -20.49 8.67 -8.48
N SER A 11 -19.69 9.64 -8.91
CA SER A 11 -19.94 10.40 -10.15
C SER A 11 -19.21 9.81 -11.37
N GLY A 12 -18.82 8.53 -11.33
CA GLY A 12 -18.00 7.88 -12.37
C GLY A 12 -16.55 8.38 -12.44
N LYS A 13 -16.11 9.16 -11.45
CA LYS A 13 -14.75 9.74 -11.37
C LYS A 13 -13.76 8.87 -10.62
N VAL A 14 -14.19 7.72 -10.09
CA VAL A 14 -13.39 6.86 -9.22
C VAL A 14 -13.41 5.43 -9.77
N GLU A 15 -12.24 4.92 -10.14
CA GLU A 15 -12.05 3.52 -10.52
C GLU A 15 -11.41 2.77 -9.34
N VAL A 16 -12.12 1.78 -8.80
CA VAL A 16 -11.63 0.95 -7.69
C VAL A 16 -11.46 -0.49 -8.16
N ILE A 17 -10.27 -1.03 -7.96
CA ILE A 17 -10.00 -2.47 -8.15
C ILE A 17 -9.64 -3.06 -6.80
N THR A 18 -10.42 -4.04 -6.35
CA THR A 18 -10.18 -4.77 -5.10
C THR A 18 -9.67 -6.17 -5.40
N LEU A 19 -8.62 -6.58 -4.70
CA LEU A 19 -8.16 -7.96 -4.62
C LEU A 19 -8.31 -8.43 -3.18
N SER A 20 -8.78 -9.66 -2.94
CA SER A 20 -9.03 -10.14 -1.59
C SER A 20 -8.79 -11.64 -1.44
N THR A 21 -8.41 -12.03 -0.21
CA THR A 21 -8.18 -13.42 0.21
C THR A 21 -9.46 -14.12 0.66
N CYS A 22 -10.60 -13.42 0.62
CA CYS A 22 -11.91 -13.98 0.94
C CYS A 22 -12.18 -15.25 0.13
N LEU A 23 -12.86 -16.21 0.76
CA LEU A 23 -13.20 -17.46 0.11
C LEU A 23 -14.24 -17.18 -0.99
N ASN A 24 -14.13 -17.85 -2.15
CA ASN A 24 -15.02 -17.61 -3.30
C ASN A 24 -16.52 -17.71 -2.96
N ARG A 25 -16.92 -18.36 -1.86
CA ARG A 25 -18.31 -18.41 -1.41
C ARG A 25 -18.81 -17.07 -0.87
N ASP A 26 -17.93 -16.27 -0.28
CA ASP A 26 -18.25 -14.99 0.35
C ASP A 26 -18.04 -13.81 -0.63
N CYS A 27 -17.27 -14.02 -1.70
CA CYS A 27 -16.90 -12.99 -2.68
C CYS A 27 -16.59 -13.58 -4.08
N PRO A 28 -17.59 -14.12 -4.79
CA PRO A 28 -17.36 -14.91 -6.02
C PRO A 28 -16.66 -14.15 -7.16
N ASP A 29 -16.73 -12.81 -7.16
CA ASP A 29 -16.23 -11.97 -8.25
C ASP A 29 -14.97 -11.15 -7.89
N ILE A 30 -14.39 -11.36 -6.70
CA ILE A 30 -13.18 -10.62 -6.28
C ILE A 30 -11.94 -11.46 -6.64
N PRO A 31 -11.04 -10.97 -7.51
CA PRO A 31 -9.83 -11.71 -7.84
C PRO A 31 -8.90 -11.82 -6.64
N ARG A 32 -8.14 -12.92 -6.57
CA ARG A 32 -7.18 -13.16 -5.48
C ARG A 32 -5.96 -12.24 -5.60
N PRO A 33 -5.33 -11.82 -4.48
CA PRO A 33 -4.13 -10.99 -4.49
C PRO A 33 -2.89 -11.85 -4.73
N THR A 34 -2.81 -12.46 -5.92
CA THR A 34 -1.60 -13.12 -6.43
C THR A 34 -0.66 -12.06 -7.00
N LYS A 35 0.65 -12.37 -7.09
CA LYS A 35 1.63 -11.44 -7.68
C LYS A 35 1.23 -10.99 -9.09
N ASN A 36 0.75 -11.93 -9.91
CA ASN A 36 0.31 -11.65 -11.27
C ASN A 36 -0.93 -10.76 -11.32
N ASN A 37 -1.91 -10.99 -10.45
CA ASN A 37 -3.12 -10.16 -10.40
C ASN A 37 -2.79 -8.75 -9.92
N ILE A 38 -1.94 -8.62 -8.89
CA ILE A 38 -1.48 -7.30 -8.43
C ILE A 38 -0.76 -6.57 -9.56
N ARG A 39 0.21 -7.21 -10.23
CA ARG A 39 0.91 -6.63 -11.37
C ARG A 39 -0.05 -6.20 -12.49
N ALA A 40 -1.03 -7.04 -12.82
CA ALA A 40 -2.02 -6.72 -13.86
C ALA A 40 -2.83 -5.46 -13.53
N VAL A 41 -3.12 -5.21 -12.25
CA VAL A 41 -3.78 -3.98 -11.78
C VAL A 41 -2.88 -2.76 -12.00
N PHE A 42 -1.60 -2.83 -11.64
CA PHE A 42 -0.65 -1.76 -11.94
C PHE A 42 -0.54 -1.50 -13.44
N ASP A 43 -0.42 -2.56 -14.26
CA ASP A 43 -0.36 -2.45 -15.72
C ASP A 43 -1.64 -1.82 -16.31
N ALA A 44 -2.80 -2.09 -15.72
CA ALA A 44 -4.07 -1.49 -16.13
C ALA A 44 -4.09 0.01 -15.83
N PHE A 45 -3.68 0.43 -14.62
CA PHE A 45 -3.61 1.83 -14.25
C PHE A 45 -2.52 2.59 -15.01
N ALA A 46 -1.36 1.98 -15.27
CA ALA A 46 -0.30 2.59 -16.07
C ALA A 46 -0.76 2.97 -17.49
N LYS A 47 -1.72 2.22 -18.06
CA LYS A 47 -2.29 2.49 -19.40
C LYS A 47 -3.41 3.53 -19.40
N LYS A 48 -4.12 3.70 -18.27
CA LYS A 48 -5.34 4.52 -18.19
C LYS A 48 -5.13 5.85 -17.49
N ALA A 49 -4.26 5.88 -16.48
CA ALA A 49 -4.08 7.04 -15.62
C ALA A 49 -3.45 8.20 -16.39
N ARG A 50 -3.92 9.41 -16.10
CA ARG A 50 -3.40 10.65 -16.65
C ARG A 50 -2.63 11.42 -15.58
N PRO A 51 -1.77 12.38 -15.97
CA PRO A 51 -0.97 13.15 -15.02
C PRO A 51 -1.77 13.89 -13.93
N GLU A 52 -3.01 14.28 -14.23
CA GLU A 52 -3.93 14.97 -13.33
C GLU A 52 -4.69 14.05 -12.36
N ASP A 53 -4.68 12.74 -12.60
CA ASP A 53 -5.40 11.78 -11.75
C ASP A 53 -4.64 11.54 -10.43
N VAL A 54 -5.34 10.97 -9.44
CA VAL A 54 -4.76 10.50 -8.18
C VAL A 54 -4.78 8.98 -8.19
N PHE A 55 -3.60 8.36 -8.06
CA PHE A 55 -3.50 6.92 -7.83
C PHE A 55 -3.48 6.63 -6.34
N MET A 56 -4.30 5.70 -5.87
CA MET A 56 -4.29 5.26 -4.48
C MET A 56 -4.10 3.75 -4.42
N LEU A 57 -3.15 3.32 -3.60
CA LEU A 57 -2.86 1.93 -3.30
C LEU A 57 -3.02 1.70 -1.81
N TYR A 58 -3.86 0.72 -1.47
CA TYR A 58 -4.00 0.22 -0.11
C TYR A 58 -3.62 -1.26 -0.08
N LEU A 59 -2.63 -1.62 0.74
CA LEU A 59 -2.19 -2.99 0.95
C LEU A 59 -2.33 -3.34 2.43
N SER A 60 -3.06 -4.40 2.71
CA SER A 60 -3.10 -5.03 4.04
C SER A 60 -2.66 -6.48 3.88
N GLY A 61 -1.75 -6.95 4.73
CA GLY A 61 -1.26 -8.33 4.66
C GLY A 61 0.11 -8.53 5.29
N HIS A 62 0.82 -9.57 4.83
CA HIS A 62 2.11 -9.96 5.40
C HIS A 62 3.27 -9.30 4.66
N GLY A 63 4.12 -8.61 5.43
CA GLY A 63 5.39 -8.06 4.96
C GLY A 63 6.56 -8.71 5.69
N LYS A 64 7.69 -8.88 5.01
CA LYS A 64 8.92 -9.43 5.59
C LYS A 64 10.15 -8.75 5.01
N VAL A 65 11.16 -8.56 5.84
CA VAL A 65 12.47 -8.05 5.42
C VAL A 65 13.38 -9.22 5.10
N TYR A 66 14.05 -9.15 3.96
CA TYR A 66 15.08 -10.10 3.54
C TYR A 66 16.20 -9.35 2.81
N GLU A 67 17.45 -9.56 3.25
CA GLU A 67 18.64 -8.87 2.70
C GLU A 67 18.46 -7.34 2.60
N ASP A 68 17.98 -6.72 3.69
CA ASP A 68 17.72 -5.28 3.80
C ASP A 68 16.59 -4.72 2.92
N TYR A 69 15.84 -5.57 2.22
CA TYR A 69 14.69 -5.15 1.42
C TYR A 69 13.37 -5.70 1.97
N PHE A 70 12.32 -4.89 1.90
CA PHE A 70 10.95 -5.26 2.16
C PHE A 70 10.37 -6.08 1.01
N TYR A 71 9.64 -7.13 1.37
CA TYR A 71 8.83 -7.95 0.49
C TYR A 71 7.40 -8.05 1.03
N TYR A 72 6.42 -7.76 0.19
CA TYR A 72 5.02 -8.08 0.43
C TYR A 72 4.75 -9.53 -0.02
N LEU A 73 4.21 -10.35 0.87
CA LEU A 73 3.91 -11.76 0.59
C LEU A 73 2.49 -11.89 0.05
N THR A 74 2.35 -12.47 -1.14
CA THR A 74 1.05 -12.65 -1.78
C THR A 74 0.32 -13.89 -1.26
N GLN A 75 -0.97 -14.03 -1.57
CA GLN A 75 -1.80 -15.13 -1.05
C GLN A 75 -1.29 -16.53 -1.42
N ASP A 76 -0.58 -16.68 -2.53
CA ASP A 76 -0.08 -17.97 -3.00
C ASP A 76 1.20 -18.41 -2.26
N MET A 77 1.70 -17.59 -1.34
CA MET A 77 2.89 -17.88 -0.56
C MET A 77 2.60 -18.99 0.46
N GLY A 78 3.06 -20.21 0.18
CA GLY A 78 2.86 -21.38 1.06
C GLY A 78 3.79 -21.45 2.28
N SER A 79 4.84 -20.61 2.34
CA SER A 79 5.71 -20.45 3.50
C SER A 79 6.29 -19.04 3.51
N ASP A 80 6.69 -18.51 4.66
CA ASP A 80 7.35 -17.21 4.78
C ASP A 80 8.86 -17.28 4.45
N TYR A 81 9.34 -18.40 3.89
CA TYR A 81 10.75 -18.59 3.58
C TYR A 81 11.14 -17.83 2.31
N LEU A 82 11.79 -16.68 2.51
CA LEU A 82 12.30 -15.86 1.43
C LEU A 82 13.71 -16.27 0.97
N GLY A 83 14.33 -17.33 1.49
CA GLY A 83 15.70 -17.71 1.07
C GLY A 83 15.79 -18.26 -0.35
N ASP A 84 14.69 -18.76 -0.91
CA ASP A 84 14.60 -19.26 -2.29
C ASP A 84 14.23 -18.14 -3.27
N ASN A 85 15.09 -17.92 -4.26
CA ASN A 85 14.88 -16.89 -5.28
C ASN A 85 13.64 -17.13 -6.15
N ALA A 86 13.33 -18.38 -6.50
CA ALA A 86 12.15 -18.70 -7.31
C ALA A 86 10.87 -18.38 -6.55
N ILE A 87 10.83 -18.70 -5.25
CA ILE A 87 9.70 -18.33 -4.37
C ILE A 87 9.53 -16.81 -4.30
N ARG A 88 10.63 -16.06 -4.12
CA ARG A 88 10.58 -14.59 -4.11
C ARG A 88 10.03 -14.04 -5.43
N GLN A 89 10.53 -14.52 -6.56
CA GLN A 89 10.12 -14.05 -7.88
C GLN A 89 8.66 -14.37 -8.18
N GLN A 90 8.14 -15.50 -7.70
CA GLN A 90 6.80 -15.97 -8.02
C GLN A 90 5.72 -15.44 -7.07
N TYR A 91 6.03 -15.29 -5.78
CA TYR A 91 5.02 -15.12 -4.73
C TYR A 91 5.22 -13.91 -3.82
N ALA A 92 6.34 -13.18 -3.95
CA ALA A 92 6.59 -11.98 -3.17
C ALA A 92 6.81 -10.76 -4.08
N ILE A 93 6.45 -9.57 -3.61
CA ILE A 93 6.66 -8.31 -4.32
C ILE A 93 7.63 -7.47 -3.52
N SER A 94 8.80 -7.22 -4.08
CA SER A 94 9.82 -6.38 -3.45
C SER A 94 9.43 -4.89 -3.48
N SER A 95 9.99 -4.11 -2.55
CA SER A 95 9.96 -2.65 -2.61
C SER A 95 10.48 -2.08 -3.95
N ALA A 96 11.46 -2.75 -4.57
CA ALA A 96 11.97 -2.41 -5.90
C ALA A 96 10.93 -2.60 -7.02
N GLU A 97 10.19 -3.71 -6.99
CA GLU A 97 9.10 -3.95 -7.95
C GLU A 97 7.96 -2.96 -7.76
N PHE A 98 7.56 -2.66 -6.52
CA PHE A 98 6.58 -1.61 -6.27
C PHE A 98 7.06 -0.25 -6.80
N ALA A 99 8.32 0.11 -6.55
CA ALA A 99 8.88 1.36 -7.07
C ALA A 99 8.83 1.43 -8.60
N GLU A 100 9.18 0.33 -9.28
CA GLU A 100 9.11 0.23 -10.74
C GLU A 100 7.67 0.43 -11.24
N TRP A 101 6.70 -0.28 -10.63
CA TRP A 101 5.31 -0.22 -11.06
C TRP A 101 4.66 1.14 -10.77
N LEU A 102 4.98 1.76 -9.63
CA LEU A 102 4.52 3.12 -9.29
C LEU A 102 5.07 4.17 -10.26
N ASN A 103 6.35 4.07 -10.63
CA ASN A 103 6.97 4.97 -11.60
C ASN A 103 6.38 4.83 -13.01
N ALA A 104 5.82 3.66 -13.35
CA ALA A 104 5.15 3.44 -14.62
C ALA A 104 3.75 4.08 -14.69
N ILE A 105 3.16 4.46 -13.55
CA ILE A 105 1.85 5.12 -13.50
C ILE A 105 2.02 6.63 -13.76
N PRO A 106 1.38 7.20 -14.79
CA PRO A 106 1.54 8.62 -15.14
C PRO A 106 1.02 9.63 -14.09
N ALA A 107 0.14 9.19 -13.19
CA ALA A 107 -0.45 10.03 -12.15
C ALA A 107 0.64 10.69 -11.29
N ARG A 108 0.63 12.02 -11.22
CA ARG A 108 1.61 12.81 -10.44
C ARG A 108 1.34 12.81 -8.95
N LYS A 109 0.12 12.41 -8.56
CA LYS A 109 -0.30 12.29 -7.16
C LYS A 109 -0.55 10.82 -6.90
N GLN A 110 0.26 10.22 -6.03
CA GLN A 110 0.12 8.82 -5.67
C GLN A 110 0.10 8.70 -4.15
N VAL A 111 -0.86 7.95 -3.61
CA VAL A 111 -0.97 7.68 -2.17
C VAL A 111 -0.86 6.19 -1.97
N MET A 112 0.10 5.76 -1.16
CA MET A 112 0.32 4.38 -0.81
C MET A 112 0.11 4.19 0.69
N MET A 113 -0.72 3.22 1.05
CA MET A 113 -1.02 2.85 2.42
C MET A 113 -0.66 1.38 2.59
N ILE A 114 0.23 1.07 3.53
CA ILE A 114 0.69 -0.30 3.77
C ILE A 114 0.47 -0.65 5.23
N ASP A 115 -0.49 -1.53 5.45
CA ASP A 115 -0.76 -2.17 6.72
C ASP A 115 -0.18 -3.59 6.71
N ALA A 116 1.15 -3.65 6.84
CA ALA A 116 1.91 -4.90 6.88
C ALA A 116 3.05 -4.83 7.90
N CYS A 117 3.46 -5.99 8.43
CA CYS A 117 4.65 -6.08 9.27
C CYS A 117 5.89 -5.54 8.52
N ALA A 118 6.76 -4.84 9.24
CA ALA A 118 7.95 -4.18 8.68
C ALA A 118 7.68 -3.16 7.56
N SER A 119 6.47 -2.58 7.50
CA SER A 119 6.15 -1.48 6.58
C SER A 119 7.10 -0.27 6.71
N GLY A 120 7.70 -0.05 7.88
CA GLY A 120 8.78 0.93 8.05
C GLY A 120 10.00 0.71 7.14
N GLN A 121 10.35 -0.56 6.83
CA GLN A 121 11.45 -0.87 5.92
C GLN A 121 11.07 -0.54 4.47
N PHE A 122 9.81 -0.74 4.08
CA PHE A 122 9.33 -0.34 2.75
C PHE A 122 9.56 1.16 2.51
N ASN A 123 9.30 2.02 3.51
CA ASN A 123 9.53 3.46 3.40
C ASN A 123 11.01 3.78 3.16
N LYS A 124 11.92 3.12 3.89
CA LYS A 124 13.36 3.28 3.73
C LYS A 124 13.83 2.84 2.34
N ASP A 125 13.31 1.72 1.85
CA ASP A 125 13.67 1.20 0.54
C ASP A 125 13.18 2.09 -0.58
N LEU A 126 11.91 2.53 -0.53
CA LEU A 126 11.35 3.39 -1.56
C LEU A 126 12.06 4.74 -1.58
N ALA A 127 12.36 5.30 -0.40
CA ALA A 127 13.27 6.43 -0.23
C ALA A 127 14.59 6.20 -0.95
N LEU A 128 15.31 5.12 -0.67
CA LEU A 128 16.60 4.81 -1.28
C LEU A 128 16.50 4.65 -2.81
N LEU A 129 15.48 3.95 -3.29
CA LEU A 129 15.29 3.63 -4.71
C LEU A 129 14.94 4.86 -5.54
N ALA A 130 14.06 5.73 -5.04
CA ALA A 130 13.77 7.00 -5.69
C ALA A 130 14.88 8.05 -5.47
N MET A 131 15.74 7.84 -4.48
CA MET A 131 16.99 8.60 -4.27
C MET A 131 18.22 8.03 -4.98
N LYS A 132 18.10 7.12 -5.96
CA LYS A 132 19.25 6.67 -6.80
C LYS A 132 20.05 7.82 -7.46
N ASN A 133 19.62 9.08 -7.34
CA ASN A 133 20.35 10.29 -7.73
C ASN A 133 20.80 11.22 -6.57
N ILE A 134 20.60 10.92 -5.27
CA ILE A 134 20.88 11.85 -4.14
C ILE A 134 21.37 11.13 -2.85
N PRO A 135 22.36 11.69 -2.10
CA PRO A 135 22.92 11.07 -0.89
C PRO A 135 21.92 10.86 0.27
N SER A 136 22.15 9.78 1.00
CA SER A 136 21.34 9.23 2.08
C SER A 136 21.36 10.05 3.37
N SER A 137 20.22 10.66 3.72
CA SER A 137 19.90 11.02 5.12
C SER A 137 18.42 10.70 5.37
N GLN A 138 18.17 9.74 6.26
CA GLN A 138 16.92 8.94 6.37
C GLN A 138 15.66 9.66 6.88
N ILE A 139 15.60 10.98 6.90
CA ILE A 139 14.34 11.71 7.22
C ILE A 139 14.02 12.69 6.10
N ARG A 140 15.01 13.47 5.66
CA ARG A 140 14.88 14.36 4.48
C ARG A 140 14.64 13.61 3.17
N ALA A 141 14.93 12.32 3.13
CA ALA A 141 14.71 11.45 1.98
C ALA A 141 13.23 11.35 1.61
N LEU A 142 12.37 11.06 2.59
CA LEU A 142 10.94 10.87 2.41
C LEU A 142 10.23 12.19 2.08
N ASP A 143 10.60 13.28 2.75
CA ASP A 143 10.11 14.62 2.41
C ASP A 143 10.48 15.02 0.97
N ARG A 144 11.71 14.71 0.54
CA ARG A 144 12.16 14.95 -0.84
C ARG A 144 11.46 14.04 -1.86
N LEU A 145 11.06 12.83 -1.47
CA LEU A 145 10.20 12.00 -2.31
C LEU A 145 8.84 12.66 -2.47
N ARG A 146 8.18 13.00 -1.37
CA ARG A 146 6.88 13.69 -1.37
C ARG A 146 6.92 14.92 -2.28
N ASP A 147 7.94 15.77 -2.14
CA ASP A 147 8.06 17.02 -2.88
C ASP A 147 8.39 16.84 -4.37
N ARG A 148 8.99 15.71 -4.78
CA ARG A 148 9.44 15.48 -6.17
C ARG A 148 8.59 14.51 -6.97
N THR A 149 8.11 13.45 -6.33
CA THR A 149 7.34 12.38 -7.00
C THR A 149 5.84 12.52 -6.76
N GLY A 150 5.43 13.33 -5.77
CA GLY A 150 4.03 13.42 -5.34
C GLY A 150 3.50 12.12 -4.74
N ILE A 151 4.41 11.24 -4.28
CA ILE A 151 4.09 9.98 -3.59
C ILE A 151 3.98 10.24 -2.09
N TYR A 152 2.84 9.89 -1.50
CA TYR A 152 2.56 9.92 -0.07
C TYR A 152 2.49 8.49 0.45
N ILE A 153 3.29 8.15 1.47
CA ILE A 153 3.27 6.80 2.07
C ILE A 153 2.79 6.88 3.52
N ILE A 154 1.81 6.04 3.86
CA ILE A 154 1.28 5.88 5.21
C ILE A 154 1.52 4.44 5.63
N SER A 155 2.21 4.22 6.75
CA SER A 155 2.64 2.89 7.19
C SER A 155 2.27 2.63 8.64
N GLY A 156 1.71 1.44 8.89
CA GLY A 156 1.13 1.08 10.19
C GLY A 156 2.11 0.57 11.25
N SER A 157 3.38 0.36 10.92
CA SER A 157 4.39 -0.15 11.87
C SER A 157 5.70 0.66 11.86
N ALA A 158 6.18 0.98 13.07
CA ALA A 158 7.54 1.46 13.27
C ALA A 158 8.55 0.34 12.92
N ASN A 159 9.73 0.75 12.43
CA ASN A 159 10.77 -0.10 11.85
C ASN A 159 11.23 -1.34 12.67
N ASP A 160 10.89 -1.43 13.97
CA ASP A 160 11.41 -2.47 14.88
C ASP A 160 10.34 -3.19 15.71
N GLN A 161 9.06 -3.10 15.35
CA GLN A 161 8.00 -3.82 16.06
C GLN A 161 7.11 -4.58 15.08
N ALA A 162 6.78 -5.83 15.45
CA ALA A 162 5.68 -6.55 14.82
C ALA A 162 4.46 -5.63 14.81
N SER A 163 3.76 -5.53 13.68
CA SER A 163 2.49 -4.80 13.63
C SER A 163 1.58 -5.42 14.68
N TYR A 164 1.35 -4.74 15.80
CA TYR A 164 0.41 -5.19 16.81
C TYR A 164 -0.99 -5.13 16.19
N GLU A 165 -1.62 -6.28 15.99
CA GLU A 165 -3.07 -6.35 15.81
C GLU A 165 -3.73 -5.75 17.05
N ALA A 166 -4.50 -4.69 16.85
CA ALA A 166 -5.18 -4.02 17.96
C ALA A 166 -6.50 -4.73 18.28
N SER A 167 -6.46 -5.75 19.16
CA SER A 167 -7.64 -6.31 19.84
C SER A 167 -8.70 -6.97 18.92
N PRO A 168 -9.86 -7.49 19.40
CA PRO A 168 -10.45 -8.78 19.03
C PRO A 168 -11.08 -8.85 17.61
N TYR A 169 -10.90 -7.81 16.79
CA TYR A 169 -11.51 -7.64 15.47
C TYR A 169 -10.61 -8.02 14.29
N GLY A 170 -9.36 -8.44 14.53
CA GLY A 170 -8.47 -8.98 13.49
C GLY A 170 -8.07 -7.98 12.39
N MET A 171 -7.96 -6.69 12.73
CA MET A 171 -7.54 -5.62 11.82
C MET A 171 -6.18 -5.05 12.24
N GLY A 172 -5.38 -4.64 11.27
CA GLY A 172 -4.15 -3.89 11.54
C GLY A 172 -4.47 -2.50 12.11
N LEU A 173 -3.59 -1.99 12.97
CA LEU A 173 -3.79 -0.72 13.67
C LEU A 173 -3.99 0.46 12.70
N LEU A 174 -3.34 0.42 11.53
CA LEU A 174 -3.53 1.43 10.49
C LEU A 174 -4.94 1.37 9.88
N THR A 175 -5.41 0.18 9.52
CA THR A 175 -6.79 -0.02 9.05
C THR A 175 -7.79 0.54 10.05
N TYR A 176 -7.61 0.19 11.34
CA TYR A 176 -8.51 0.62 12.40
C TYR A 176 -8.52 2.14 12.58
N SER A 177 -7.35 2.77 12.65
CA SER A 177 -7.25 4.23 12.83
C SER A 177 -7.87 5.00 11.66
N LEU A 178 -7.66 4.53 10.41
CA LEU A 178 -8.29 5.13 9.23
C LEU A 178 -9.81 5.01 9.29
N LEU A 179 -10.34 3.82 9.55
CA LEU A 179 -11.78 3.61 9.64
C LEU A 179 -12.41 4.40 10.79
N SER A 180 -11.77 4.43 11.95
CA SER A 180 -12.23 5.19 13.12
C SER A 180 -12.22 6.70 12.87
N GLY A 181 -11.20 7.21 12.18
CA GLY A 181 -11.12 8.61 11.79
C GLY A 181 -12.23 8.98 10.79
N MET A 182 -12.41 8.13 9.76
CA MET A 182 -13.44 8.30 8.73
C MET A 182 -14.87 8.16 9.27
N SER A 183 -15.09 7.38 10.34
CA SER A 183 -16.41 7.25 10.99
C SER A 183 -16.78 8.42 11.91
N GLY A 184 -16.00 9.51 11.90
CA GLY A 184 -16.27 10.73 12.67
C GLY A 184 -15.29 11.00 13.81
N GLY A 185 -14.32 10.12 14.06
CA GLY A 185 -13.35 10.31 15.15
C GLY A 185 -12.35 11.44 14.93
N ALA A 186 -12.13 11.85 13.66
CA ALA A 186 -11.14 12.86 13.28
C ALA A 186 -11.59 13.73 12.10
N LEU A 187 -12.91 13.86 11.86
CA LEU A 187 -13.42 14.69 10.78
C LEU A 187 -13.35 16.18 11.16
N ARG A 188 -12.73 16.96 10.30
CA ARG A 188 -12.80 18.42 10.28
C ARG A 188 -14.01 18.83 9.43
N GLU A 189 -14.80 19.75 9.98
CA GLU A 189 -16.02 20.26 9.32
C GLU A 189 -17.00 19.16 8.92
N ASP A 190 -16.96 18.01 9.61
CA ASP A 190 -17.76 16.80 9.35
C ASP A 190 -17.61 16.20 7.93
N GLU A 191 -16.62 16.67 7.14
CA GLU A 191 -16.44 16.29 5.73
C GLU A 191 -15.03 15.78 5.40
N TYR A 192 -13.98 16.31 6.04
CA TYR A 192 -12.60 16.03 5.65
C TYR A 192 -11.77 15.50 6.81
N MET A 193 -10.96 14.47 6.57
CA MET A 193 -9.99 13.98 7.56
C MET A 193 -8.59 14.41 7.15
N ASP A 194 -7.87 15.10 8.04
CA ASP A 194 -6.46 15.39 7.86
C ASP A 194 -5.63 14.16 8.26
N VAL A 195 -5.07 13.50 7.26
CA VAL A 195 -4.28 12.29 7.44
C VAL A 195 -3.02 12.54 8.29
N GLU A 196 -2.39 13.72 8.20
CA GLU A 196 -1.20 14.03 9.00
C GLU A 196 -1.56 14.20 10.49
N GLN A 197 -2.77 14.67 10.81
CA GLN A 197 -3.24 14.80 12.19
C GLN A 197 -3.73 13.48 12.79
N LEU A 198 -4.24 12.56 11.96
CA LEU A 198 -4.75 11.27 12.42
C LEU A 198 -3.65 10.39 13.08
N PHE A 199 -2.40 10.57 12.67
CA PHE A 199 -1.27 9.74 13.13
C PHE A 199 -0.30 10.47 14.07
N GLN A 200 -0.69 11.62 14.63
CA GLN A 200 0.04 12.31 15.72
C GLN A 200 -0.33 11.77 17.09
#